data_AF-A0A954LRE6-F1
#
_entry.id   AF-A0A954LRE6-F1
#
_cell.length_a   1.000
_cell.length_b   1.000
_cell.length_c   1.000
_cell.angle_alpha   90.00
_cell.angle_beta   90.00
_cell.angle_gamma   90.00
#
_symmetry.space_group_name_H-M   'P 1'
#
loop_
_entity.id
_entity.type
_entity.pdbx_description
1 polymer ?
#
loop_
_entity_poly.entity_id
_entity_poly.type
_entity_poly.pdbx_seq_one_letter_code
_entity_poly.pdbx_strand_id
1 'polypeptide(L)' 'MKPLICLITLLLPLTANAALPEIVPQLGHSDQVHSVSFSPNGKFVLTGSVDATTKIWDA' A
#
# COMPACT_ATOMS: atom_id res chain seq x y z
N MET A 1 -25.97 24.25 -26.17
CA MET A 1 -24.97 23.19 -26.39
C MET A 1 -23.85 23.31 -25.34
N LYS A 2 -23.91 22.45 -24.33
CA LYS A 2 -22.95 22.09 -23.28
C LYS A 2 -23.60 20.90 -22.52
N PRO A 3 -22.84 19.89 -22.07
CA PRO A 3 -22.89 18.57 -22.68
C PRO A 3 -23.72 17.53 -21.91
N LEU A 4 -23.97 16.41 -22.58
CA LEU A 4 -24.57 15.15 -22.14
C LEU A 4 -23.78 14.45 -20.99
N ILE A 5 -23.19 15.20 -20.07
CA ILE A 5 -22.46 14.69 -18.90
C ILE A 5 -23.44 14.18 -17.83
N CYS A 6 -24.66 14.72 -17.80
CA CYS A 6 -25.62 14.39 -16.73
C CYS A 6 -26.21 12.97 -16.82
N LEU A 7 -26.11 12.28 -17.97
CA LEU A 7 -26.70 10.94 -18.13
C LEU A 7 -25.70 9.79 -17.88
N ILE A 8 -24.40 10.06 -17.88
CA ILE A 8 -23.36 9.02 -17.73
C ILE A 8 -23.15 8.65 -16.25
N THR A 9 -23.54 9.50 -15.30
CA THR A 9 -23.43 9.20 -13.86
C THR A 9 -24.52 8.26 -13.33
N LEU A 10 -25.54 7.93 -14.12
CA LEU A 10 -26.68 7.08 -13.70
C LEU A 10 -26.57 5.62 -14.15
N LEU A 11 -25.48 5.28 -14.82
CA LEU A 11 -25.06 3.90 -15.10
C LEU A 11 -23.66 3.70 -14.52
N LEU A 12 -23.51 3.90 -13.20
CA LEU A 12 -22.57 3.05 -12.47
C LEU A 12 -23.11 1.64 -12.68
N PRO A 13 -22.51 0.77 -13.53
CA PRO A 13 -22.70 -0.63 -13.24
C PRO A 13 -22.09 -0.80 -11.84
N LEU A 14 -22.65 -1.70 -11.05
CA LEU A 14 -21.92 -2.37 -9.97
C LEU A 14 -20.57 -2.84 -10.55
N THR A 15 -19.58 -1.96 -10.61
CA THR A 15 -18.28 -2.17 -11.23
C THR A 15 -17.40 -2.49 -10.08
N ALA A 16 -17.38 -3.79 -9.80
CA ALA A 16 -16.36 -4.47 -9.04
C ALA A 16 -15.87 -3.70 -7.79
N ASN A 17 -16.29 -4.16 -6.62
CA ASN A 17 -15.49 -4.09 -5.40
C ASN A 17 -14.15 -4.84 -5.55
N ALA A 18 -13.49 -4.77 -6.71
CA ALA A 18 -12.07 -5.00 -6.81
C ALA A 18 -11.43 -3.80 -6.10
N ALA A 19 -11.26 -3.94 -4.79
CA ALA A 19 -10.28 -3.19 -4.05
C ALA A 19 -8.97 -3.34 -4.83
N LEU A 20 -8.64 -2.35 -5.65
CA LEU A 20 -7.28 -2.22 -6.16
C LEU A 20 -6.40 -2.28 -4.92
N PRO A 21 -5.30 -3.06 -4.91
CA PRO A 21 -4.39 -3.02 -3.79
C PRO A 21 -4.00 -1.56 -3.62
N GLU A 22 -4.53 -0.92 -2.59
CA GLU A 22 -4.16 0.42 -2.21
C GLU A 22 -2.74 0.24 -1.70
N ILE A 23 -1.75 0.45 -2.58
CA ILE A 23 -0.35 0.46 -2.19
C ILE A 23 -0.22 1.73 -1.35
N VAL A 24 -0.52 1.62 -0.07
CA VAL A 24 -0.28 2.68 0.89
C VAL A 24 1.23 2.66 1.13
N PRO A 25 1.99 3.67 0.66
CA PRO A 25 3.40 3.73 0.97
C PRO A 25 3.52 3.93 2.48
N GLN A 26 3.82 2.85 3.20
CA GLN A 26 4.19 2.97 4.60
C GLN A 26 5.48 3.78 4.64
N LEU A 27 5.47 4.90 5.38
CA LEU A 27 6.68 5.69 5.60
C LEU A 27 7.74 4.76 6.21
N GLY A 28 8.73 4.42 5.38
CA GLY A 28 9.79 3.48 5.70
C GLY A 28 10.80 4.04 6.70
N HIS A 29 12.03 3.55 6.60
CA HIS A 29 13.16 4.13 7.32
C HIS A 29 13.54 5.49 6.73
N SER A 30 14.05 6.41 7.57
CA SER A 30 14.52 7.73 7.12
C SER A 30 15.96 7.72 6.60
N ASP A 31 16.64 6.59 6.73
CA ASP A 31 18.01 6.35 6.26
C ASP A 31 18.17 4.90 5.78
N GLN A 32 19.36 4.57 5.26
CA GLN A 32 19.68 3.28 4.63
C GLN A 32 19.34 2.08 5.51
N VAL A 33 18.62 1.13 4.92
CA VAL A 33 18.40 -0.19 5.52
C VAL A 33 19.61 -1.06 5.24
N HIS A 34 20.21 -1.60 6.29
CA HIS A 34 21.39 -2.48 6.18
C HIS A 34 21.10 -3.95 6.45
N SER A 35 19.94 -4.26 7.03
CA SER A 35 19.57 -5.63 7.35
C SER A 35 18.08 -5.87 7.20
N VAL A 36 17.73 -7.06 6.72
CA VAL A 36 16.36 -7.57 6.58
C VAL A 36 16.30 -9.01 7.08
N SER A 37 15.23 -9.36 7.80
CA SER A 37 14.96 -10.72 8.26
C SER A 37 13.48 -11.05 8.10
N PHE A 38 13.19 -12.30 7.75
CA PHE A 38 11.83 -12.80 7.58
C PHE A 38 11.47 -13.72 8.75
N SER A 39 10.24 -13.62 9.25
CA SER A 39 9.76 -14.59 10.22
C SER A 39 9.66 -15.98 9.57
N PRO A 40 9.93 -17.09 10.29
CA PRO A 40 9.85 -18.43 9.72
C PRO A 40 8.46 -18.81 9.18
N ASN A 41 7.42 -18.18 9.72
CA ASN A 41 6.03 -18.36 9.29
C ASN A 41 5.59 -17.36 8.20
N GLY A 42 6.49 -16.49 7.72
CA GLY A 42 6.22 -15.53 6.65
C GLY A 42 5.26 -14.39 6.99
N LYS A 43 4.82 -14.25 8.25
CA LYS A 43 3.89 -13.20 8.66
C LYS A 43 4.52 -11.82 8.77
N PHE A 44 5.82 -11.77 9.07
CA PHE A 44 6.48 -10.52 9.42
C PHE A 44 7.82 -10.37 8.69
N VAL A 45 8.13 -9.12 8.36
CA VAL A 45 9.46 -8.68 7.93
C VAL A 45 10.02 -7.72 8.98
N LEU A 46 11.26 -7.95 9.40
CA LEU A 46 12.02 -7.05 10.27
C LEU A 46 13.08 -6.33 9.44
N THR A 47 13.15 -5.00 9.54
CA THR A 47 14.18 -4.19 8.89
C THR A 47 14.93 -3.34 9.90
N GLY A 48 16.26 -3.25 9.76
CA GLY A 48 17.11 -2.38 10.59
C GLY A 48 17.84 -1.34 9.73
N SER A 49 17.90 -0.10 10.21
CA SER A 49 18.43 1.06 9.46
C SER A 49 19.46 1.89 10.25
N VAL A 50 20.24 2.69 9.52
CA VAL A 50 21.11 3.76 10.06
C VAL A 50 20.32 4.81 10.83
N ASP A 51 19.01 4.93 10.60
CA ASP A 51 18.13 5.84 11.34
C ASP A 51 17.96 5.48 12.82
N ALA A 52 18.75 4.51 13.31
CA ALA A 52 18.76 3.99 14.66
C ALA A 52 17.42 3.33 15.08
N THR A 53 16.59 2.94 14.11
CA THR A 53 15.35 2.21 14.36
C THR A 53 15.34 0.84 13.68
N THR A 54 14.51 -0.02 14.25
CA THR A 54 14.12 -1.30 13.66
C THR A 54 12.60 -1.29 13.50
N LYS A 55 12.09 -1.69 12.34
CA LYS A 55 10.65 -1.71 12.03
C LYS A 55 10.19 -3.14 11.71
N ILE A 56 8.97 -3.46 12.11
CA ILE A 56 8.29 -4.72 11.80
C ILE A 56 7.12 -4.41 10.89
N TRP A 57 6.99 -5.21 9.83
CA TRP A 57 5.97 -5.08 8.80
C TRP A 57 5.18 -6.37 8.69
N ASP A 58 3.87 -6.28 8.48
CA ASP A 58 3.06 -7.42 8.01
C ASP A 58 3.41 -7.67 6.53
N ALA A 59 3.63 -8.94 6.17
CA ALA A 59 4.06 -9.35 4.82
C ALA A 59 2.88 -9.78 3.92
#